data_AF-A0A926AJP6-F1
#
_entry.id   AF-A0A926AJP6-F1
#
_cell.length_a   1.000
_cell.length_b   1.000
_cell.length_c   1.000
_cell.angle_alpha   90.00
_cell.angle_beta   90.00
_cell.angle_gamma   90.00
#
_symmetry.space_group_name_H-M   'P 1'
#
loop_
_entity.id
_entity.type
_entity.pdbx_description
1 polymer ?
#
loop_
_entity_poly.entity_id
_entity_poly.type
_entity_poly.pdbx_seq_one_letter_code
_entity_poly.pdbx_strand_id
1 'polypeptide(L)'
;MIDRLGKKVLLTAVAATTLALCAAHDAIAIPAFPGAEGFGANANGGRGGDVYRVTSLADTSTPGTLRYGLRESGFPVNGRTIVFDVGGVISLTTPLDVKNISKVTIAGQTAPSPVTIINDTIQITGSNNKNTNDIVMRYLSVRKGAGNGEDAISIKGSVGTGTTQRIILDHVSGSWSEDEVISVTQRATDVTVQFSTM
;
A
#
# COMPACT_ATOMS: atom_id res chain seq x y z
N MET A 1 65.59 36.29 -37.63
CA MET A 1 65.67 34.83 -37.38
C MET A 1 66.06 34.63 -35.93
N ILE A 2 65.09 34.85 -35.03
CA ILE A 2 64.20 33.84 -34.40
C ILE A 2 64.91 33.16 -33.22
N ASP A 3 64.66 33.79 -32.07
CA ASP A 3 64.40 33.30 -30.71
C ASP A 3 65.26 32.25 -30.01
N ARG A 4 65.89 32.75 -28.94
CA ARG A 4 66.46 32.02 -27.80
C ARG A 4 65.35 31.49 -26.89
N LEU A 5 65.57 30.27 -26.43
CA LEU A 5 65.00 29.67 -25.21
C LEU A 5 64.70 30.69 -24.10
N GLY A 6 63.44 30.83 -23.74
CA GLY A 6 62.94 31.62 -22.62
C GLY A 6 62.42 30.75 -21.48
N LYS A 7 63.26 30.58 -20.46
CA LYS A 7 62.99 30.55 -19.00
C LYS A 7 61.67 29.92 -18.49
N LYS A 8 61.86 28.90 -17.65
CA LYS A 8 60.95 28.46 -16.58
C LYS A 8 60.47 29.67 -15.75
N VAL A 9 59.15 29.77 -15.55
CA VAL A 9 58.55 30.40 -14.36
C VAL A 9 57.49 29.45 -13.81
N LEU A 10 57.57 29.29 -12.50
CA LEU A 10 56.92 28.32 -11.67
C LEU A 10 55.59 28.88 -11.11
N LEU A 11 54.64 27.98 -10.86
CA LEU A 11 53.61 28.04 -9.81
C LEU A 11 52.40 29.00 -9.99
N THR A 12 51.20 28.41 -10.12
CA THR A 12 50.17 28.51 -9.05
C THR A 12 49.04 27.52 -9.31
N ALA A 13 48.73 26.73 -8.28
CA ALA A 13 47.64 25.79 -8.23
C ALA A 13 46.31 26.52 -7.98
N VAL A 14 45.24 26.10 -8.65
CA VAL A 14 43.90 26.04 -8.03
C VAL A 14 43.27 24.73 -8.48
N ALA A 15 43.29 23.75 -7.58
CA ALA A 15 42.47 22.57 -7.67
C ALA A 15 41.00 23.02 -7.64
N ALA A 16 40.33 22.99 -8.78
CA ALA A 16 38.87 23.06 -8.83
C ALA A 16 38.33 21.70 -8.40
N THR A 17 38.45 21.39 -7.11
CA THR A 17 37.68 20.34 -6.47
C THR A 17 36.23 20.82 -6.50
N THR A 18 35.50 20.51 -7.58
CA THR A 18 34.05 20.52 -7.52
C THR A 18 33.66 19.41 -6.56
N LEU A 19 33.58 19.74 -5.27
CA LEU A 19 32.79 18.98 -4.31
C LEU A 19 31.37 19.01 -4.88
N ALA A 20 31.01 17.96 -5.61
CA ALA A 20 29.62 17.65 -5.85
C ALA A 20 29.03 17.39 -4.47
N LEU A 21 28.40 18.42 -3.91
CA LEU A 21 27.52 18.30 -2.78
C LEU A 21 26.33 17.49 -3.28
N CYS A 22 26.48 16.16 -3.32
CA CYS A 22 25.35 15.26 -3.22
C CYS A 22 24.78 15.51 -1.82
N ALA A 23 23.99 16.58 -1.69
CA ALA A 23 22.98 16.62 -0.65
C ALA A 23 22.15 15.36 -0.88
N ALA A 24 22.35 14.36 -0.03
CA ALA A 24 21.34 13.36 0.19
C ALA A 24 20.09 14.18 0.57
N HIS A 25 19.22 14.42 -0.42
CA HIS A 25 17.86 14.77 -0.12
C HIS A 25 17.36 13.54 0.65
N ASP A 26 17.30 13.66 1.98
CA ASP A 26 16.27 12.96 2.72
C ASP A 26 14.97 13.47 2.10
N ALA A 27 14.54 12.79 1.04
CA ALA A 27 13.29 13.08 0.38
C ALA A 27 12.26 12.92 1.48
N ILE A 28 11.68 14.04 1.94
CA ILE A 28 10.61 14.03 2.93
C ILE A 28 9.57 13.06 2.38
N ALA A 29 9.44 11.92 3.05
CA ALA A 29 8.56 10.86 2.60
C ALA A 29 7.15 11.45 2.51
N ILE A 30 6.54 11.38 1.33
CA ILE A 30 5.23 11.97 1.15
C ILE A 30 4.23 11.06 1.87
N PRO A 31 3.49 11.55 2.88
CA PRO A 31 2.52 10.71 3.57
C PRO A 31 1.47 10.16 2.60
N ALA A 32 0.91 9.00 2.94
CA ALA A 32 -0.08 8.28 2.16
C ALA A 32 -1.25 9.18 1.77
N PHE A 33 -1.70 9.99 2.73
CA PHE A 33 -2.70 11.03 2.62
C PHE A 33 -2.46 12.11 3.69
N PRO A 34 -3.01 13.33 3.55
CA PRO A 34 -2.94 14.34 4.61
C PRO A 34 -3.50 13.81 5.94
N GLY A 35 -2.70 13.86 7.00
CA GLY A 35 -3.05 13.31 8.32
C GLY A 35 -2.71 11.82 8.52
N ALA A 36 -1.96 11.19 7.61
CA ALA A 36 -1.40 9.86 7.86
C ALA A 36 -0.23 9.96 8.86
N GLU A 37 -0.31 9.16 9.93
CA GLU A 37 0.68 9.14 11.03
C GLU A 37 1.17 7.71 11.33
N GLY A 38 2.17 7.59 12.21
CA GLY A 38 2.72 6.30 12.64
C GLY A 38 3.59 5.58 11.59
N PHE A 39 3.93 4.32 11.88
CA PHE A 39 4.91 3.57 11.08
C PHE A 39 4.45 3.27 9.65
N GLY A 40 3.13 3.18 9.41
CA GLY A 40 2.53 2.99 8.10
C GLY A 40 2.28 4.28 7.31
N ALA A 41 2.60 5.46 7.86
CA ALA A 41 2.24 6.76 7.28
C ALA A 41 2.73 6.97 5.85
N ASN A 42 3.86 6.36 5.49
CA ASN A 42 4.54 6.54 4.21
C ASN A 42 4.17 5.48 3.16
N ALA A 43 3.05 4.76 3.36
CA ALA A 43 2.51 3.86 2.35
C ALA A 43 2.19 4.64 1.07
N ASN A 44 2.83 4.28 -0.06
CA ASN A 44 2.59 4.98 -1.33
C ASN A 44 1.14 4.83 -1.82
N GLY A 45 0.49 3.71 -1.47
CA GLY A 45 -0.80 3.34 -2.03
C GLY A 45 -0.74 3.25 -3.56
N GLY A 46 -1.86 3.49 -4.24
CA GLY A 46 -1.98 3.46 -5.70
C GLY A 46 -1.51 4.72 -6.43
N ARG A 47 -0.85 5.67 -5.76
CA ARG A 47 -0.48 6.97 -6.35
C ARG A 47 0.45 6.78 -7.56
N GLY A 48 0.08 7.38 -8.70
CA GLY A 48 0.81 7.25 -9.96
C GLY A 48 0.46 5.98 -10.76
N GLY A 49 -0.42 5.14 -10.21
CA GLY A 49 -0.99 3.97 -10.85
C GLY A 49 -2.26 4.27 -11.65
N ASP A 50 -2.99 3.22 -12.00
CA ASP A 50 -4.30 3.36 -12.64
C ASP A 50 -5.42 3.60 -11.62
N VAL A 51 -6.61 3.95 -12.14
CA VAL A 51 -7.84 4.01 -11.34
C VAL A 51 -8.74 2.88 -11.78
N TYR A 52 -9.10 2.01 -10.85
CA TYR A 52 -10.07 0.94 -11.07
C TYR A 52 -11.38 1.27 -10.37
N ARG A 53 -12.49 1.20 -11.11
CA ARG A 53 -13.82 1.55 -10.60
C ARG A 53 -14.59 0.28 -10.26
N VAL A 54 -15.00 0.15 -9.01
CA VAL A 54 -15.96 -0.86 -8.56
C VAL A 54 -17.35 -0.39 -8.93
N THR A 55 -18.00 -1.11 -9.84
CA THR A 55 -19.35 -0.83 -10.36
C THR A 55 -20.36 -1.91 -9.97
N SER A 56 -19.92 -2.98 -9.30
CA SER A 56 -20.75 -4.07 -8.82
C SER A 56 -20.33 -4.51 -7.42
N LEU A 57 -21.33 -4.81 -6.58
CA LEU A 57 -21.14 -5.34 -5.23
C LEU A 57 -20.97 -6.88 -5.21
N ALA A 58 -21.06 -7.54 -6.36
CA ALA A 58 -20.87 -8.98 -6.45
C ALA A 58 -19.44 -9.39 -6.09
N ASP A 59 -19.29 -10.52 -5.41
CA ASP A 59 -17.99 -11.11 -5.10
C ASP A 59 -17.58 -12.14 -6.16
N THR A 60 -17.13 -11.66 -7.32
CA THR A 60 -16.73 -12.53 -8.44
C THR A 60 -15.40 -12.07 -9.04
N SER A 61 -14.78 -12.90 -9.88
CA SER A 61 -13.58 -12.55 -10.64
C SER A 61 -13.90 -11.90 -12.01
N THR A 62 -14.92 -11.06 -12.10
CA THR A 62 -15.29 -10.31 -13.31
C THR A 62 -14.97 -8.81 -13.18
N PRO A 63 -14.61 -8.11 -14.26
CA PRO A 63 -14.41 -6.66 -14.22
C PRO A 63 -15.59 -5.92 -13.57
N GLY A 64 -15.28 -4.87 -12.81
CA GLY A 64 -16.26 -4.08 -12.05
C GLY A 64 -16.46 -4.53 -10.60
N THR A 65 -15.97 -5.70 -10.18
CA THR A 65 -16.01 -6.12 -8.77
C THR A 65 -14.74 -5.73 -8.01
N LEU A 66 -14.84 -5.63 -6.68
CA LEU A 66 -13.68 -5.39 -5.81
C LEU A 66 -12.64 -6.51 -5.91
N ARG A 67 -13.09 -7.78 -5.90
CA ARG A 67 -12.20 -8.95 -6.02
C ARG A 67 -11.39 -8.94 -7.30
N TYR A 68 -11.99 -8.58 -8.44
CA TYR A 68 -11.25 -8.45 -9.69
C TYR A 68 -10.22 -7.31 -9.64
N GLY A 69 -10.56 -6.18 -9.01
CA GLY A 69 -9.66 -5.04 -8.87
C GLY A 69 -8.37 -5.37 -8.10
N LEU A 70 -8.48 -6.30 -7.14
CA LEU A 70 -7.41 -6.74 -6.24
C LEU A 70 -6.69 -8.02 -6.69
N ARG A 71 -7.13 -8.68 -7.76
CA ARG A 71 -6.51 -9.97 -8.15
C ARG A 71 -5.03 -9.79 -8.51
N GLU A 72 -4.18 -10.71 -8.06
CA GLU A 72 -2.75 -10.70 -8.36
C GLU A 72 -2.48 -10.69 -9.88
N SER A 73 -3.23 -11.54 -10.62
CA SER A 73 -3.06 -11.67 -12.06
C SER A 73 -3.48 -10.40 -12.81
N GLY A 74 -2.50 -9.73 -13.42
CA GLY A 74 -2.72 -8.48 -14.15
C GLY A 74 -2.88 -7.25 -13.25
N PHE A 75 -2.45 -7.32 -11.99
CA PHE A 75 -2.34 -6.13 -11.15
C PHE A 75 -1.25 -5.19 -11.71
N PRO A 76 -1.48 -3.88 -11.86
CA PRO A 76 -0.52 -2.97 -12.47
C PRO A 76 0.73 -2.77 -11.61
N VAL A 77 1.92 -2.81 -12.24
CA VAL A 77 3.22 -2.59 -11.55
C VAL A 77 3.37 -1.18 -10.97
N ASN A 78 2.68 -0.21 -11.57
CA ASN A 78 2.67 1.18 -11.12
C ASN A 78 1.66 1.41 -9.97
N GLY A 79 0.92 0.39 -9.58
CA GLY A 79 -0.11 0.47 -8.55
C GLY A 79 -1.50 0.76 -9.11
N ARG A 80 -2.47 0.78 -8.19
CA ARG A 80 -3.88 0.98 -8.50
C ARG A 80 -4.61 1.65 -7.36
N THR A 81 -5.38 2.68 -7.67
CA THR A 81 -6.38 3.26 -6.78
C THR A 81 -7.75 2.69 -7.13
N ILE A 82 -8.34 1.97 -6.19
CA ILE A 82 -9.70 1.44 -6.26
C ILE A 82 -10.65 2.49 -5.71
N VAL A 83 -11.58 2.92 -6.56
CA VAL A 83 -12.69 3.82 -6.23
C VAL A 83 -14.02 3.12 -6.44
N PHE A 84 -15.08 3.59 -5.81
CA PHE A 84 -16.38 2.95 -5.79
C PHE A 84 -17.44 3.83 -6.45
N ASP A 85 -18.06 3.32 -7.52
CA ASP A 85 -19.23 3.95 -8.15
C ASP A 85 -20.54 3.48 -7.49
N VAL A 86 -20.46 2.40 -6.70
CA VAL A 86 -21.57 1.80 -5.95
C VAL A 86 -21.18 1.64 -4.48
N GLY A 87 -22.16 1.78 -3.60
CA GLY A 87 -22.02 1.52 -2.16
C GLY A 87 -23.01 0.47 -1.70
N GLY A 88 -22.76 -0.13 -0.54
CA GLY A 88 -23.58 -1.22 0.00
C GLY A 88 -22.75 -2.40 0.51
N VAL A 89 -23.38 -3.57 0.56
CA VAL A 89 -22.79 -4.78 1.14
C VAL A 89 -22.13 -5.62 0.04
N ILE A 90 -20.85 -5.94 0.23
CA ILE A 90 -20.12 -6.95 -0.54
C ILE A 90 -20.04 -8.20 0.32
N SER A 91 -20.76 -9.26 -0.09
CA SER A 91 -20.79 -10.54 0.61
C SER A 91 -19.74 -11.45 0.03
N LEU A 92 -18.66 -11.69 0.78
CA LEU A 92 -17.56 -12.52 0.35
C LEU A 92 -17.98 -14.00 0.34
N THR A 93 -17.50 -14.71 -0.69
CA THR A 93 -17.65 -16.16 -0.88
C THR A 93 -16.43 -16.94 -0.39
N THR A 94 -15.30 -16.25 -0.28
CA THR A 94 -13.97 -16.72 0.12
C THR A 94 -13.17 -15.51 0.61
N PRO A 95 -12.02 -15.69 1.28
CA PRO A 95 -11.20 -14.57 1.72
C PRO A 95 -10.90 -13.59 0.58
N LEU A 96 -10.94 -12.29 0.87
CA LEU A 96 -10.59 -11.24 -0.09
C LEU A 96 -9.09 -10.98 -0.02
N ASP A 97 -8.37 -11.50 -1.00
CA ASP A 97 -6.92 -11.40 -1.07
C ASP A 97 -6.44 -10.03 -1.55
N VAL A 98 -5.69 -9.34 -0.70
CA VAL A 98 -4.71 -8.31 -1.06
C VAL A 98 -3.35 -8.97 -0.96
N LYS A 99 -3.09 -9.91 -1.89
CA LYS A 99 -1.98 -10.86 -1.79
C LYS A 99 -1.03 -10.73 -2.97
N ASN A 100 0.27 -10.66 -2.67
CA ASN A 100 1.37 -10.56 -3.64
C ASN A 100 1.26 -9.33 -4.58
N ILE A 101 0.49 -8.32 -4.19
CA ILE A 101 0.31 -7.07 -4.91
C ILE A 101 0.81 -5.93 -4.03
N SER A 102 1.35 -4.90 -4.64
CA SER A 102 1.81 -3.71 -3.93
C SER A 102 1.23 -2.45 -4.55
N LYS A 103 1.30 -1.33 -3.81
CA LYS A 103 0.84 -0.01 -4.26
C LYS A 103 -0.67 0.01 -4.53
N VAL A 104 -1.45 -0.26 -3.49
CA VAL A 104 -2.92 -0.31 -3.57
C VAL A 104 -3.53 0.74 -2.66
N THR A 105 -4.47 1.51 -3.19
CA THR A 105 -5.37 2.34 -2.37
C THR A 105 -6.79 1.86 -2.55
N ILE A 106 -7.47 1.46 -1.47
CA ILE A 106 -8.91 1.17 -1.44
C ILE A 106 -9.59 2.39 -0.80
N ALA A 107 -10.22 3.23 -1.62
CA ALA A 107 -10.77 4.52 -1.21
C ALA A 107 -12.30 4.45 -1.00
N GLY A 108 -12.75 3.89 0.12
CA GLY A 108 -14.17 3.70 0.44
C GLY A 108 -14.98 4.99 0.49
N GLN A 109 -14.35 6.14 0.80
CA GLN A 109 -14.99 7.45 0.83
C GLN A 109 -15.45 7.96 -0.54
N THR A 110 -15.08 7.28 -1.62
CA THR A 110 -15.55 7.61 -2.97
C THR A 110 -16.94 7.05 -3.28
N ALA A 111 -17.41 6.08 -2.50
CA ALA A 111 -18.70 5.44 -2.72
C ALA A 111 -19.87 6.40 -2.48
N PRO A 112 -20.98 6.27 -3.23
CA PRO A 112 -22.20 7.07 -3.00
C PRO A 112 -22.91 6.73 -1.67
N SER A 113 -22.61 5.58 -1.08
CA SER A 113 -23.06 5.15 0.25
C SER A 113 -21.99 4.26 0.89
N PRO A 114 -22.01 4.04 2.22
CA PRO A 114 -20.98 3.24 2.88
C PRO A 114 -20.80 1.84 2.27
N VAL A 115 -19.55 1.38 2.17
CA VAL A 115 -19.19 0.03 1.74
C VAL A 115 -18.97 -0.84 2.97
N THR A 116 -19.66 -1.97 3.04
CA THR A 116 -19.49 -2.98 4.10
C THR A 116 -19.13 -4.33 3.48
N ILE A 117 -18.02 -4.90 3.91
CA ILE A 117 -17.53 -6.22 3.48
C ILE A 117 -17.89 -7.23 4.56
N ILE A 118 -18.52 -8.34 4.17
CA ILE A 118 -19.02 -9.36 5.12
C ILE A 118 -18.63 -10.77 4.74
N ASN A 119 -18.91 -11.72 5.65
CA ASN A 119 -18.82 -13.18 5.50
C ASN A 119 -17.43 -13.81 5.49
N ASP A 120 -16.37 -13.05 5.19
CA ASP A 120 -15.02 -13.61 5.17
C ASP A 120 -13.95 -12.55 5.47
N THR A 121 -12.71 -13.02 5.64
CA THR A 121 -11.54 -12.24 6.02
C THR A 121 -11.02 -11.41 4.84
N ILE A 122 -10.54 -10.19 5.13
CA ILE A 122 -9.63 -9.48 4.22
C ILE A 122 -8.19 -9.88 4.57
N GLN A 123 -7.47 -10.45 3.62
CA GLN A 123 -6.12 -10.96 3.82
C GLN A 123 -5.09 -10.08 3.12
N ILE A 124 -4.34 -9.29 3.90
CA ILE A 124 -3.20 -8.52 3.42
C ILE A 124 -1.94 -9.33 3.72
N THR A 125 -1.48 -10.12 2.74
CA THR A 125 -0.42 -11.10 2.96
C THR A 125 0.53 -11.25 1.80
N GLY A 126 1.79 -11.58 2.07
CA GLY A 126 2.78 -11.93 1.06
C GLY A 126 3.06 -13.44 1.08
N SER A 127 3.17 -14.05 -0.10
CA SER A 127 3.70 -15.42 -0.22
C SER A 127 5.22 -15.40 -0.20
N ASN A 128 5.85 -16.57 -0.06
CA ASN A 128 7.30 -16.70 -0.07
C ASN A 128 7.91 -16.00 -1.31
N ASN A 129 8.86 -15.10 -1.07
CA ASN A 129 9.59 -14.34 -2.08
C ASN A 129 8.73 -13.35 -2.90
N LYS A 130 7.51 -13.03 -2.44
CA LYS A 130 6.65 -12.01 -3.06
C LYS A 130 6.34 -10.90 -2.06
N ASN A 131 6.12 -9.70 -2.59
CA ASN A 131 5.91 -8.50 -1.78
C ASN A 131 4.44 -8.09 -1.76
N THR A 132 3.98 -7.67 -0.59
CA THR A 132 2.67 -7.05 -0.37
C THR A 132 2.86 -5.76 0.40
N ASN A 133 3.22 -4.70 -0.32
CA ASN A 133 3.65 -3.44 0.29
C ASN A 133 2.79 -2.26 -0.16
N ASP A 134 2.89 -1.14 0.58
CA ASP A 134 2.25 0.12 0.20
C ASP A 134 0.73 -0.01 0.05
N ILE A 135 0.07 -0.47 1.11
CA ILE A 135 -1.37 -0.69 1.14
C ILE A 135 -2.04 0.42 1.95
N VAL A 136 -3.00 1.10 1.34
CA VAL A 136 -3.83 2.12 1.96
C VAL A 136 -5.27 1.66 1.88
N MET A 137 -5.96 1.53 3.00
CA MET A 137 -7.38 1.18 3.04
C MET A 137 -8.12 2.19 3.92
N ARG A 138 -9.15 2.82 3.37
CA ARG A 138 -9.86 3.88 4.09
C ARG A 138 -11.38 3.83 3.94
N TYR A 139 -12.09 4.26 4.98
CA TYR A 139 -13.53 4.52 4.98
C TYR A 139 -14.40 3.34 4.51
N LEU A 140 -14.15 2.15 5.06
CA LEU A 140 -14.99 0.97 4.83
C LEU A 140 -15.24 0.21 6.12
N SER A 141 -16.29 -0.60 6.13
CA SER A 141 -16.62 -1.49 7.25
C SER A 141 -16.32 -2.94 6.90
N VAL A 142 -15.81 -3.71 7.86
CA VAL A 142 -15.58 -5.15 7.75
C VAL A 142 -16.35 -5.84 8.87
N ARG A 143 -17.22 -6.79 8.52
CA ARG A 143 -18.07 -7.56 9.43
C ARG A 143 -17.98 -9.03 9.04
N LYS A 144 -16.89 -9.70 9.41
CA LYS A 144 -16.62 -11.09 8.99
C LYS A 144 -17.82 -12.01 9.25
N GLY A 145 -18.44 -11.88 10.42
CA GLY A 145 -19.46 -12.81 10.87
C GLY A 145 -18.84 -14.14 11.30
N ALA A 146 -19.67 -15.18 11.35
CA ALA A 146 -19.29 -16.51 11.79
C ALA A 146 -18.66 -17.37 10.68
N GLY A 147 -17.99 -18.47 11.05
CA GLY A 147 -17.33 -19.41 10.15
C GLY A 147 -15.79 -19.38 10.19
N ASN A 148 -15.20 -20.55 10.35
CA ASN A 148 -13.75 -20.84 10.22
C ASN A 148 -12.84 -20.29 11.33
N GLY A 149 -13.34 -19.48 12.28
CA GLY A 149 -12.55 -19.07 13.45
C GLY A 149 -11.37 -18.15 13.11
N GLU A 150 -11.55 -17.27 12.11
CA GLU A 150 -10.50 -16.39 11.58
C GLU A 150 -10.73 -14.90 11.91
N ASP A 151 -9.72 -14.09 11.63
CA ASP A 151 -9.74 -12.63 11.83
C ASP A 151 -10.66 -11.92 10.84
N ALA A 152 -11.20 -10.74 11.18
CA ALA A 152 -11.87 -9.91 10.17
C ALA A 152 -10.87 -9.29 9.16
N ILE A 153 -9.75 -8.78 9.65
CA ILE A 153 -8.64 -8.29 8.81
C ILE A 153 -7.34 -8.91 9.30
N SER A 154 -6.66 -9.63 8.41
CA SER A 154 -5.41 -10.30 8.73
C SER A 154 -4.26 -9.67 7.94
N ILE A 155 -3.30 -9.07 8.63
CA ILE A 155 -2.06 -8.53 8.07
C ILE A 155 -0.92 -9.48 8.44
N LYS A 156 -0.51 -10.30 7.46
CA LYS A 156 0.44 -11.40 7.66
C LYS A 156 1.73 -11.17 6.87
N GLY A 157 2.85 -11.11 7.56
CA GLY A 157 4.18 -10.98 6.97
C GLY A 157 4.60 -12.18 6.14
N SER A 158 5.19 -11.96 4.96
CA SER A 158 5.76 -13.08 4.17
C SER A 158 6.78 -13.90 4.97
N VAL A 159 6.65 -15.22 4.92
CA VAL A 159 7.62 -16.19 5.43
C VAL A 159 8.65 -16.52 4.34
N GLY A 160 9.71 -15.72 4.26
CA GLY A 160 10.78 -15.90 3.26
C GLY A 160 11.50 -14.59 2.97
N THR A 161 11.94 -14.40 1.73
CA THR A 161 12.60 -13.15 1.30
C THR A 161 11.63 -12.05 0.88
N GLY A 162 10.33 -12.37 0.79
CA GLY A 162 9.28 -11.40 0.51
C GLY A 162 8.96 -10.51 1.71
N THR A 163 8.30 -9.39 1.47
CA THR A 163 7.97 -8.36 2.48
C THR A 163 6.48 -8.07 2.53
N THR A 164 5.99 -7.71 3.71
CA THR A 164 4.64 -7.15 3.92
C THR A 164 4.79 -5.90 4.77
N GLN A 165 4.80 -4.72 4.16
CA GLN A 165 5.13 -3.49 4.89
C GLN A 165 4.51 -2.22 4.30
N ARG A 166 4.53 -1.14 5.09
CA ARG A 166 3.95 0.16 4.77
C ARG A 166 2.46 0.01 4.48
N ILE A 167 1.72 -0.29 5.54
CA ILE A 167 0.28 -0.54 5.49
C ILE A 167 -0.38 0.46 6.41
N ILE A 168 -1.43 1.12 5.94
CA ILE A 168 -2.24 2.01 6.76
C ILE A 168 -3.73 1.73 6.56
N LEU A 169 -4.38 1.43 7.67
CA LEU A 169 -5.84 1.35 7.78
C LEU A 169 -6.32 2.62 8.50
N ASP A 170 -7.18 3.40 7.85
CA ASP A 170 -7.63 4.70 8.38
C ASP A 170 -9.14 4.87 8.20
N HIS A 171 -9.87 5.25 9.25
CA HIS A 171 -11.34 5.28 9.23
C HIS A 171 -11.97 3.95 8.79
N VAL A 172 -11.36 2.84 9.19
CA VAL A 172 -11.93 1.51 9.00
C VAL A 172 -12.74 1.14 10.23
N SER A 173 -13.89 0.52 10.02
CA SER A 173 -14.66 -0.07 11.12
C SER A 173 -14.61 -1.59 11.01
N GLY A 174 -14.00 -2.28 11.95
CA GLY A 174 -14.07 -3.74 12.09
C GLY A 174 -15.02 -4.12 13.22
N SER A 175 -15.73 -5.25 13.10
CA SER A 175 -16.38 -5.94 14.22
C SER A 175 -16.81 -7.34 13.82
N TRP A 176 -17.34 -8.11 14.77
CA TRP A 176 -17.98 -9.41 14.54
C TRP A 176 -17.05 -10.42 13.84
N SER A 177 -15.78 -10.46 14.25
CA SER A 177 -14.88 -11.60 14.02
C SER A 177 -15.14 -12.71 15.03
N GLU A 178 -14.63 -13.91 14.76
CA GLU A 178 -14.64 -15.01 15.73
C GLU A 178 -13.32 -15.09 16.52
N ASP A 179 -12.20 -14.76 15.87
CA ASP A 179 -10.91 -14.52 16.53
C ASP A 179 -10.68 -12.99 16.61
N GLU A 180 -9.57 -12.43 16.13
CA GLU A 180 -9.35 -10.98 16.20
C GLU A 180 -10.12 -10.15 15.16
N VAL A 181 -10.47 -8.92 15.54
CA VAL A 181 -11.00 -7.95 14.56
C VAL A 181 -9.90 -7.53 13.59
N ILE A 182 -8.69 -7.30 14.11
CA ILE A 182 -7.48 -7.07 13.31
C ILE A 182 -6.31 -7.80 13.96
N SER A 183 -5.56 -8.53 13.14
CA SER A 183 -4.31 -9.17 13.54
C SER A 183 -3.15 -8.70 12.66
N VAL A 184 -2.05 -8.30 13.30
CA VAL A 184 -0.77 -7.97 12.64
C VAL A 184 0.25 -8.97 13.13
N THR A 185 0.65 -9.90 12.27
CA THR A 185 1.45 -11.06 12.68
C THR A 185 2.60 -11.36 11.73
N GLN A 186 3.44 -12.31 12.14
CA GLN A 186 4.64 -12.74 11.43
C GLN A 186 5.59 -11.55 11.23
N ARG A 187 6.16 -11.40 10.03
CA ARG A 187 7.16 -10.36 9.70
C ARG A 187 6.54 -9.09 9.09
N ALA A 188 5.26 -8.83 9.34
CA ALA A 188 4.64 -7.59 8.90
C ALA A 188 5.24 -6.42 9.69
N THR A 189 5.64 -5.35 9.00
CA THR A 189 6.24 -4.16 9.63
C THR A 189 5.64 -2.89 9.03
N ASP A 190 5.86 -1.75 9.67
CA ASP A 190 5.42 -0.45 9.18
C ASP A 190 3.90 -0.40 8.97
N VAL A 191 3.16 -0.75 10.02
CA VAL A 191 1.69 -0.79 10.01
C VAL A 191 1.14 0.32 10.91
N THR A 192 0.17 1.08 10.40
CA THR A 192 -0.65 2.01 11.18
C THR A 192 -2.12 1.59 11.10
N VAL A 193 -2.81 1.60 12.24
CA VAL A 193 -4.28 1.63 12.31
C VAL A 193 -4.66 2.91 13.04
N GLN A 194 -5.36 3.84 12.37
CA GLN A 194 -5.70 5.14 12.94
C GLN A 194 -7.16 5.51 12.69
N PHE A 195 -7.73 6.32 13.57
CA PHE A 195 -9.12 6.83 13.48
C PHE A 195 -10.16 5.76 13.14
N SER A 196 -9.94 4.55 13.66
CA SER A 196 -10.68 3.35 13.28
C SER A 196 -11.44 2.81 14.51
N THR A 197 -12.54 2.11 14.27
CA THR A 197 -13.35 1.46 15.33
C THR A 197 -13.21 -0.04 15.18
N MET A 198 -12.81 -0.75 16.24
CA MET A 198 -12.59 -2.21 16.23
C MET A 198 -13.36 -2.87 17.36
#